data_AF-A0A6B3AWN1-F1
#
_entry.id   AF-A0A6B3AWN1-F1
#
_cell.length_a   1.000
_cell.length_b   1.000
_cell.length_c   1.000
_cell.angle_alpha   90.00
_cell.angle_beta   90.00
_cell.angle_gamma   90.00
#
_symmetry.space_group_name_H-M   'P 1'
#
loop_
_entity.id
_entity.type
_entity.pdbx_description
1 polymer ?
#
loop_
_entity_poly.entity_id
_entity_poly.type
_entity_poly.pdbx_seq_one_letter_code
_entity_poly.pdbx_strand_id
1 'polypeptide(L)'
;MSERTCAEIQRTEHEHDGSWAGLWDGLWDGAVEAALRHYRAFLRRPGRYLDLCFPASPHPESSLVDVANARDILQEALRALPQPSRAGLGRVVACLDAEFRRRTLPDPHAHRRLRWHGEWWHRRLYDGEFRW
;
A
#
# COMPACT_ATOMS: atom_id res chain seq x y z
N MET A 1 -12.76 -6.42 -11.33
CA MET A 1 -11.92 -5.81 -12.40
C MET A 1 -12.12 -6.62 -13.66
N SER A 2 -11.75 -6.10 -14.84
CA SER A 2 -11.84 -6.87 -16.10
C SER A 2 -10.72 -7.93 -16.15
N GLU A 3 -10.96 -9.07 -16.78
CA GLU A 3 -9.96 -10.12 -17.04
C GLU A 3 -8.71 -9.56 -17.75
N ARG A 4 -8.92 -8.63 -18.69
CA ARG A 4 -7.83 -7.93 -19.38
C ARG A 4 -6.97 -7.13 -18.42
N THR A 5 -7.56 -6.50 -17.40
CA THR A 5 -6.81 -5.76 -16.38
C THR A 5 -5.99 -6.72 -15.50
N CYS A 6 -6.55 -7.89 -15.15
CA CYS A 6 -5.82 -8.90 -14.36
C CYS A 6 -4.64 -9.48 -15.12
N ALA A 7 -4.80 -9.79 -16.41
CA ALA A 7 -3.73 -10.33 -17.24
C ALA A 7 -2.57 -9.33 -17.44
N GLU A 8 -2.89 -8.03 -17.57
CA GLU A 8 -1.86 -6.98 -17.65
C GLU A 8 -1.12 -6.80 -16.33
N ILE A 9 -1.83 -6.91 -15.19
CA ILE A 9 -1.19 -6.90 -13.86
C ILE A 9 -0.20 -8.06 -13.74
N GLN A 10 -0.63 -9.28 -14.06
CA GLN A 10 0.22 -10.47 -13.99
C GLN A 10 1.44 -10.35 -14.92
N ARG A 11 1.28 -9.79 -16.12
CA ARG A 11 2.41 -9.56 -17.01
C ARG A 11 3.40 -8.56 -16.41
N THR A 12 2.92 -7.43 -15.90
CA THR A 12 3.78 -6.41 -15.28
C THR A 12 4.47 -6.93 -14.02
N GLU A 13 3.78 -7.73 -13.21
CA GLU A 13 4.38 -8.41 -12.05
C GLU A 13 5.52 -9.32 -12.50
N HIS A 14 5.28 -10.17 -13.50
CA HIS A 14 6.27 -11.12 -14.02
C HIS A 14 7.47 -10.44 -14.70
N GLU A 15 7.25 -9.33 -15.39
CA GLU A 15 8.33 -8.53 -16.01
C GLU A 15 9.24 -7.85 -14.98
N HIS A 16 8.74 -7.63 -13.75
CA HIS A 16 9.48 -7.03 -12.65
C HIS A 16 10.00 -8.07 -11.63
N ASP A 17 9.51 -9.32 -11.70
CA ASP A 17 9.92 -10.46 -10.89
C ASP A 17 11.35 -10.89 -11.25
N GLY A 18 12.35 -10.26 -10.61
CA GLY A 18 13.76 -10.58 -10.79
C GLY A 18 14.71 -9.38 -10.87
N SER A 19 14.22 -8.15 -10.85
CA SER A 19 15.12 -6.98 -10.77
C SER A 19 15.73 -6.88 -9.38
N TRP A 20 16.95 -7.43 -9.22
CA TRP A 20 17.85 -7.21 -8.08
C TRP A 20 18.40 -5.77 -8.03
N ALA A 21 17.59 -4.76 -8.36
CA ALA A 21 17.89 -3.37 -8.07
C ALA A 21 17.45 -3.03 -6.64
N GLY A 22 18.09 -3.70 -5.68
CA GLY A 22 18.33 -3.25 -4.30
C GLY A 22 17.14 -2.82 -3.44
N LEU A 23 16.81 -3.68 -2.47
CA LEU A 23 15.91 -3.48 -1.31
C LEU A 23 14.41 -3.69 -1.59
N TRP A 24 13.96 -4.93 -1.35
CA TRP A 24 12.72 -5.33 -0.66
C TRP A 24 11.39 -4.56 -0.85
N ASP A 25 11.20 -3.84 -1.97
CA ASP A 25 9.97 -3.12 -2.36
C ASP A 25 9.73 -3.21 -3.89
N GLY A 26 9.56 -4.42 -4.42
CA GLY A 26 9.36 -4.68 -5.85
C GLY A 26 7.92 -5.07 -6.23
N LEU A 27 7.60 -5.10 -7.52
CA LEU A 27 6.45 -5.85 -8.04
C LEU A 27 6.90 -7.29 -8.29
N TRP A 28 6.30 -8.25 -7.60
CA TRP A 28 6.49 -9.70 -7.79
C TRP A 28 5.17 -10.35 -8.19
N ASP A 29 5.22 -11.59 -8.66
CA ASP A 29 4.01 -12.34 -9.05
C ASP A 29 3.00 -12.41 -7.88
N GLY A 30 1.82 -11.82 -8.08
CA GLY A 30 0.75 -11.74 -7.07
C GLY A 30 0.89 -10.59 -6.06
N ALA A 31 1.84 -9.66 -6.23
CA ALA A 31 2.03 -8.52 -5.34
C ALA A 31 0.78 -7.63 -5.24
N VAL A 32 0.12 -7.33 -6.36
CA VAL A 32 -1.09 -6.49 -6.40
C VAL A 32 -2.26 -7.18 -5.70
N GLU A 33 -2.43 -8.48 -5.91
CA GLU A 33 -3.47 -9.24 -5.22
C GLU A 33 -3.22 -9.29 -3.71
N ALA A 34 -1.99 -9.59 -3.30
CA ALA A 34 -1.59 -9.61 -1.90
C ALA A 34 -1.79 -8.24 -1.23
N ALA A 35 -1.41 -7.16 -1.91
CA ALA A 35 -1.58 -5.79 -1.43
C ALA A 35 -3.06 -5.41 -1.31
N LEU A 36 -3.90 -5.69 -2.33
CA LEU A 36 -5.34 -5.45 -2.27
C LEU A 36 -6.01 -6.24 -1.14
N ARG A 37 -5.60 -7.50 -0.93
CA ARG A 37 -6.11 -8.35 0.14
C ARG A 37 -5.78 -7.76 1.51
N HIS A 38 -4.53 -7.35 1.73
CA HIS A 38 -4.10 -6.71 2.98
C HIS A 38 -4.82 -5.37 3.20
N TYR A 39 -4.91 -4.54 2.17
CA TYR A 39 -5.55 -3.24 2.28
C TYR A 39 -7.04 -3.38 2.66
N ARG A 40 -7.75 -4.30 2.02
CA ARG A 40 -9.14 -4.63 2.36
C ARG A 40 -9.27 -5.28 3.74
N ALA A 41 -8.32 -6.10 4.17
CA ALA A 41 -8.35 -6.72 5.50
C ALA A 41 -8.19 -5.66 6.59
N PHE A 42 -7.24 -4.74 6.43
CA PHE A 42 -7.05 -3.60 7.33
C PHE A 42 -8.33 -2.78 7.45
N LEU A 43 -8.92 -2.38 6.32
CA LEU A 43 -10.14 -1.58 6.29
C LEU A 43 -11.41 -2.31 6.73
N ARG A 44 -11.36 -3.63 6.97
CA ARG A 44 -12.47 -4.40 7.55
C ARG A 44 -12.38 -4.56 9.07
N ARG A 45 -11.25 -4.18 9.69
CA ARG A 45 -11.12 -4.20 11.15
C ARG A 45 -12.24 -3.39 11.79
N PRO A 46 -12.78 -3.77 12.96
CA PRO A 46 -13.75 -2.96 13.69
C PRO A 46 -13.11 -1.68 14.23
N GLY A 47 -13.93 -0.67 14.55
CA GLY A 47 -13.48 0.61 15.14
C GLY A 47 -13.78 1.82 14.25
N ARG A 48 -14.06 2.99 14.82
CA ARG A 48 -14.30 4.20 14.03
C ARG A 48 -13.02 4.70 13.35
N TYR A 49 -11.94 4.68 14.12
CA TYR A 49 -10.58 4.99 13.65
C TYR A 49 -9.72 3.73 13.79
N LEU A 50 -8.82 3.54 12.83
CA LEU A 50 -7.87 2.45 12.77
C LEU A 50 -6.48 3.02 13.00
N ASP A 51 -5.79 2.43 13.96
CA ASP A 51 -4.41 2.78 14.25
C ASP A 51 -3.48 2.02 13.31
N LEU A 52 -2.50 2.76 12.78
CA LEU A 52 -1.43 2.19 12.00
C LEU A 52 -0.35 1.69 12.95
N CYS A 53 0.09 0.45 12.78
CA CYS A 53 1.22 -0.05 13.55
C CYS A 53 2.48 0.08 12.71
N PHE A 54 3.56 0.60 13.30
CA PHE A 54 4.87 0.46 12.67
C PHE A 54 5.18 -1.03 12.52
N PRO A 55 5.79 -1.46 11.40
CA PRO A 55 6.30 -2.82 11.33
C PRO A 55 7.39 -2.96 12.42
N ALA A 56 7.05 -3.65 13.49
CA ALA A 56 7.99 -3.98 14.57
C ALA A 56 9.04 -5.01 14.14
N SER A 57 8.91 -5.57 12.93
CA SER A 57 9.71 -6.67 12.43
C SER A 57 10.54 -6.24 11.22
N PRO A 58 11.86 -6.53 11.21
CA PRO A 58 12.75 -6.27 10.08
C PRO A 58 12.55 -7.24 8.90
N HIS A 59 11.55 -8.13 8.97
CA HIS A 59 11.33 -9.16 7.95
C HIS A 59 10.49 -8.61 6.79
N PRO A 60 10.90 -8.86 5.53
CA PRO A 60 10.21 -8.37 4.34
C PRO A 60 8.83 -9.00 4.14
N GLU A 61 8.60 -10.23 4.61
CA GLU A 61 7.26 -10.83 4.64
C GLU A 61 6.32 -10.10 5.63
N SER A 62 6.93 -9.39 6.59
CA SER A 62 6.26 -8.54 7.55
C SER A 62 6.01 -7.12 7.02
N SER A 63 6.53 -6.75 5.85
CA SER A 63 6.34 -5.42 5.28
C SER A 63 4.90 -5.19 4.82
N LEU A 64 4.16 -6.27 4.46
CA LEU A 64 2.72 -6.24 4.20
C LEU A 64 1.86 -6.09 5.47
N VAL A 65 2.46 -6.15 6.66
CA VAL A 65 1.77 -5.88 7.92
C VAL A 65 1.41 -4.40 8.02
N ASP A 66 2.19 -3.53 7.37
CA ASP A 66 1.84 -2.13 7.21
C ASP A 66 1.00 -1.92 5.95
N VAL A 67 -0.21 -1.42 6.15
CA VAL A 67 -1.12 -1.01 5.09
C VAL A 67 -0.56 0.13 4.23
N ALA A 68 0.34 0.95 4.78
CA ALA A 68 1.04 1.97 4.00
C ALA A 68 1.97 1.35 2.95
N ASN A 69 2.69 0.28 3.30
CA ASN A 69 3.52 -0.44 2.34
C ASN A 69 2.68 -1.18 1.28
N ALA A 70 1.57 -1.79 1.68
CA ALA A 70 0.60 -2.32 0.72
C ALA A 70 0.13 -1.23 -0.27
N ARG A 71 0.01 0.02 0.18
CA ARG A 71 -0.33 1.14 -0.69
C ARG A 71 0.82 1.59 -1.59
N ASP A 72 2.07 1.47 -1.13
CA ASP A 72 3.27 1.74 -1.94
C ASP A 72 3.39 0.74 -3.09
N ILE A 73 3.20 -0.56 -2.84
CA ILE A 73 3.17 -1.60 -3.88
C ILE A 73 2.10 -1.30 -4.94
N LEU A 74 0.90 -0.88 -4.50
CA LEU A 74 -0.17 -0.47 -5.42
C LEU A 74 0.17 0.80 -6.19
N GLN A 75 0.95 1.71 -5.59
CA GLN A 75 1.43 2.91 -6.26
C GLN A 75 2.44 2.56 -7.37
N GLU A 76 3.36 1.65 -7.10
CA GLU A 76 4.30 1.14 -8.09
C GLU A 76 3.59 0.40 -9.23
N ALA A 77 2.62 -0.46 -8.91
CA ALA A 77 1.78 -1.11 -9.93
C ALA A 77 1.06 -0.08 -10.82
N LEU A 78 0.50 0.98 -10.23
CA LEU A 78 -0.15 2.04 -11.00
C LEU A 78 0.83 2.80 -11.90
N ARG A 79 2.08 2.99 -11.47
CA ARG A 79 3.14 3.64 -12.27
C ARG A 79 3.56 2.77 -13.45
N ALA A 80 3.71 1.47 -13.23
CA ALA A 80 4.16 0.51 -14.23
C ALA A 80 3.08 0.14 -15.27
N LEU A 81 1.80 0.10 -14.88
CA LEU A 81 0.71 -0.34 -15.77
C LEU A 81 0.42 0.64 -16.92
N PRO A 82 0.07 0.12 -18.12
CA PRO A 82 -0.43 0.93 -19.23
C PRO A 82 -1.81 1.55 -18.92
N GLN A 83 -2.10 2.69 -19.54
CA GLN A 83 -3.20 3.60 -19.18
C GLN A 83 -4.60 2.94 -19.03
N PRO A 84 -5.04 2.01 -19.91
CA PRO A 84 -6.35 1.38 -19.76
C PRO A 84 -6.46 0.50 -18.50
N SER A 85 -5.41 -0.27 -18.19
CA SER A 85 -5.35 -1.16 -17.02
C SER A 85 -5.12 -0.38 -15.74
N ARG A 86 -4.32 0.70 -15.82
CA ARG A 86 -4.15 1.69 -14.75
C ARG A 86 -5.48 2.29 -14.31
N ALA A 87 -6.39 2.60 -15.24
CA ALA A 87 -7.72 3.15 -14.89
C ALA A 87 -8.60 2.13 -14.15
N GLY A 88 -8.48 0.84 -14.48
CA GLY A 88 -9.18 -0.25 -13.77
C GLY A 88 -8.72 -0.37 -12.33
N LEU A 89 -7.41 -0.52 -12.12
CA LEU A 89 -6.80 -0.62 -10.79
C LEU A 89 -6.99 0.68 -9.99
N GLY A 90 -6.79 1.83 -10.64
CA GLY A 90 -6.90 3.15 -10.02
C GLY A 90 -8.27 3.43 -9.43
N ARG A 91 -9.36 2.95 -10.05
CA ARG A 91 -10.71 3.06 -9.46
C ARG A 91 -10.85 2.26 -8.16
N VAL A 92 -10.32 1.03 -8.12
CA VAL A 92 -10.36 0.20 -6.92
C VAL A 92 -9.54 0.83 -5.81
N VAL A 93 -8.32 1.27 -6.13
CA VAL A 93 -7.42 1.93 -5.18
C VAL A 93 -8.03 3.22 -4.66
N ALA A 94 -8.65 4.04 -5.51
CA ALA A 94 -9.30 5.28 -5.08
C ALA A 94 -10.43 5.06 -4.06
N CYS A 95 -11.24 4.01 -4.23
CA CYS A 95 -12.28 3.65 -3.26
C CYS A 95 -11.66 3.23 -1.90
N LEU A 96 -10.58 2.45 -1.93
CA LEU A 96 -9.86 2.04 -0.72
C LEU A 96 -9.17 3.23 -0.05
N ASP A 97 -8.57 4.13 -0.83
CA ASP A 97 -7.92 5.35 -0.36
C ASP A 97 -8.93 6.27 0.35
N ALA A 98 -10.14 6.42 -0.19
CA ALA A 98 -11.20 7.21 0.44
C ALA A 98 -11.59 6.64 1.82
N GLU A 99 -11.73 5.31 1.90
CA GLU A 99 -12.01 4.63 3.17
C GLU A 99 -10.85 4.76 4.15
N PHE A 100 -9.63 4.59 3.67
CA PHE A 100 -8.42 4.73 4.46
C PHE A 100 -8.31 6.13 5.05
N ARG A 101 -8.54 7.18 4.25
CA ARG A 101 -8.57 8.58 4.73
C ARG A 101 -9.63 8.82 5.79
N ARG A 102 -10.80 8.20 5.66
CA ARG A 102 -11.91 8.34 6.62
C ARG A 102 -11.59 7.65 7.94
N ARG A 103 -10.92 6.50 7.87
CA ARG A 103 -10.66 5.64 9.03
C ARG A 103 -9.30 5.86 9.69
N THR A 104 -8.40 6.63 9.09
CA THR A 104 -7.09 6.94 9.68
C THR A 104 -6.93 8.42 9.95
N LEU A 105 -6.46 8.77 11.14
CA LEU A 105 -6.26 10.15 11.52
C LEU A 105 -4.99 10.71 10.87
N PRO A 106 -4.99 11.99 10.44
CA PRO A 106 -3.76 12.66 10.02
C PRO A 106 -2.82 12.81 11.22
N ASP A 107 -1.52 12.62 11.00
CA ASP A 107 -0.52 12.88 12.02
C ASP A 107 -0.15 14.38 12.04
N PRO A 108 -0.43 15.11 13.14
CA PRO A 108 -0.09 16.54 13.25
C PRO A 108 1.43 16.79 13.24
N HIS A 109 2.24 15.78 13.57
CA HIS A 109 3.69 15.85 13.61
C HIS A 109 4.38 15.22 12.40
N ALA A 110 3.61 14.86 11.36
CA ALA A 110 4.16 14.25 10.14
C ALA A 110 5.30 15.10 9.52
N HIS A 111 5.22 16.43 9.64
CA HIS A 111 6.26 17.36 9.16
C HIS A 111 7.62 17.21 9.85
N ARG A 112 7.66 16.61 11.06
CA ARG A 112 8.89 16.37 11.82
C ARG A 112 9.56 15.04 11.45
N ARG A 113 8.85 14.17 10.74
CA ARG A 113 9.34 12.85 10.34
C ARG A 113 10.19 12.98 9.07
N LEU A 114 11.46 13.38 9.24
CA LEU A 114 12.45 13.56 8.17
C LEU A 114 12.69 12.30 7.31
N ARG A 115 12.36 11.10 7.82
CA ARG A 115 12.50 9.83 7.07
C ARG A 115 11.38 9.58 6.06
N TRP A 116 10.30 10.34 6.11
CA TRP A 116 9.09 10.05 5.35
C TRP A 116 8.78 11.24 4.42
N HIS A 117 9.61 11.41 3.39
CA HIS A 117 9.27 12.20 2.19
C HIS A 117 8.20 11.50 1.34
N GLY A 118 7.20 10.91 2.01
CA GLY A 118 6.23 10.01 1.43
C GLY A 118 4.94 10.72 1.06
N GLU A 119 4.25 10.02 0.16
CA GLU A 119 2.87 10.23 -0.22
C GLU A 119 1.94 10.36 1.02
N TRP A 120 0.73 10.87 0.81
CA TRP A 120 -0.16 11.29 1.91
C TRP A 120 -0.54 10.17 2.90
N TRP A 121 -0.49 8.89 2.52
CA TRP A 121 -0.83 7.77 3.40
C TRP A 121 0.21 7.51 4.50
N HIS A 122 1.46 7.92 4.28
CA HIS A 122 2.54 7.90 5.28
C HIS A 122 2.43 9.01 6.33
N ARG A 123 1.55 10.00 6.10
CA ARG A 123 1.34 11.15 6.99
C ARG A 123 0.16 10.93 7.94
N ARG A 124 -0.12 9.68 8.26
CA ARG A 124 -1.19 9.24 9.16
C ARG A 124 -0.63 8.89 10.53
N LEU A 125 -1.51 8.85 11.54
CA LEU A 125 -1.15 8.56 12.91
C LEU A 125 -0.80 7.07 13.08
N TYR A 126 0.35 6.80 13.70
CA TYR A 126 0.81 5.45 14.02
C TYR A 126 0.83 5.24 15.54
N ASP A 127 0.33 4.10 16.00
CA ASP A 127 0.13 3.70 17.41
C ASP A 127 1.44 3.60 18.21
N GLY A 128 2.59 3.55 17.52
CA GLY A 128 3.91 3.46 18.14
C GLY A 128 4.42 4.77 18.77
N GLU A 129 3.76 5.92 18.55
CA GLU A 129 4.29 7.24 18.95
C GLU A 129 3.52 7.94 20.09
N PHE A 130 2.43 7.37 20.62
CA PHE A 130 1.63 7.99 21.69
C PHE A 130 1.32 7.10 22.89
N ARG A 131 2.26 6.23 23.26
CA ARG A 131 2.22 5.56 24.56
C ARG A 131 2.97 6.43 25.58
N TRP A 132 2.26 7.35 26.23
CA TRP A 132 2.68 7.98 27.48
C TRP A 132 2.49 7.00 28.63
#